data_AF-A0A7S0HNM4-F1
#
_entry.id   AF-A0A7S0HNM4-F1
#
_cell.length_a   1.000
_cell.length_b   1.000
_cell.length_c   1.000
_cell.angle_alpha   90.00
_cell.angle_beta   90.00
_cell.angle_gamma   90.00
#
_symmetry.space_group_name_H-M   'P 1'
#
loop_
_entity.id
_entity.type
_entity.pdbx_description
1 polymer ?
#
loop_
_entity_poly.entity_id
_entity_poly.type
_entity_poly.pdbx_seq_one_letter_code
_entity_poly.pdbx_strand_id
1 'polypeptide(L)'
;SKPTMEEERFDSMYINIAQQIGGIEPLLDSFFGFLRRKTDFLNGAATESMAQETVTKALKKNLDRFKEDTKEKAAKEKKHKAEEEKRKQRLADDKAKQQKKDESRIEELTEEEAANLRLTTVNLAAPPTPAAGGAEGSSGEGVKEGEEGEEGEE
;
A
#
# COMPACT_ATOMS: atom_id res chain seq x y z
N SER A 1 2.80 10.38 -17.31
CA SER A 1 2.16 11.50 -16.59
C SER A 1 0.76 11.11 -16.14
N LYS A 2 0.20 11.71 -15.08
CA LYS A 2 -1.23 11.50 -14.79
C LYS A 2 -2.05 12.25 -15.87
N PRO A 3 -3.11 11.65 -16.46
CA PRO A 3 -3.98 12.38 -17.38
C PRO A 3 -4.58 13.61 -16.68
N THR A 4 -4.80 14.67 -17.44
CA THR A 4 -5.41 15.89 -16.90
C THR A 4 -6.91 15.67 -16.70
N MET A 5 -7.52 16.38 -15.74
CA MET A 5 -8.98 16.33 -15.53
C MET A 5 -9.77 16.67 -16.81
N GLU A 6 -9.18 17.46 -17.70
CA GLU A 6 -9.76 17.81 -19.00
C GLU A 6 -9.76 16.64 -19.99
N GLU A 7 -8.79 15.72 -19.89
CA GLU A 7 -8.73 14.53 -20.72
C GLU A 7 -9.79 13.50 -20.29
N GLU A 8 -9.95 13.29 -18.97
CA GLU A 8 -10.84 12.26 -18.43
C GLU A 8 -12.34 12.64 -18.45
N ARG A 9 -12.67 13.93 -18.54
CA ARG A 9 -14.07 14.42 -18.41
C ARG A 9 -15.04 13.84 -19.45
N PHE A 10 -14.53 13.40 -20.60
CA PHE A 10 -15.35 12.87 -21.70
C PHE A 10 -15.27 11.34 -21.80
N ASP A 11 -14.42 10.67 -21.02
CA ASP A 11 -14.18 9.23 -21.14
C ASP A 11 -15.47 8.43 -20.91
N SER A 12 -16.24 8.77 -19.88
CA SER A 12 -17.52 8.11 -19.61
C SER A 12 -18.49 8.24 -20.78
N MET A 13 -18.52 9.41 -21.43
CA MET A 13 -19.35 9.64 -22.61
C MET A 13 -18.87 8.82 -23.81
N TYR A 14 -17.57 8.80 -24.09
CA TYR A 14 -17.01 8.03 -25.21
C TYR A 14 -17.21 6.52 -25.02
N ILE A 15 -17.04 6.00 -23.80
CA ILE A 15 -17.30 4.60 -23.48
C ILE A 15 -18.77 4.24 -23.74
N ASN A 16 -19.70 5.07 -23.27
CA ASN A 16 -21.13 4.84 -23.47
C ASN A 16 -21.49 4.84 -24.97
N ILE A 17 -20.97 5.79 -25.76
CA ILE A 17 -21.22 5.83 -27.20
C ILE A 17 -20.58 4.62 -27.89
N ALA A 18 -19.35 4.24 -27.54
CA ALA A 18 -18.68 3.06 -28.10
C ALA A 18 -19.49 1.78 -27.85
N GLN A 19 -20.03 1.61 -26.64
CA GLN A 19 -20.87 0.47 -26.29
C GLN A 19 -22.17 0.45 -27.10
N GLN A 20 -22.83 1.60 -27.25
CA GLN A 20 -24.07 1.71 -28.02
C GLN A 20 -23.89 1.46 -29.51
N ILE A 21 -22.79 1.96 -30.10
CA ILE A 21 -22.51 1.88 -31.54
C ILE A 21 -21.83 0.55 -31.93
N GLY A 22 -21.42 -0.27 -30.95
CA GLY A 22 -20.89 -1.62 -31.19
C GLY A 22 -19.36 -1.70 -31.30
N GLY A 23 -18.64 -0.75 -30.70
CA GLY A 23 -17.19 -0.78 -30.55
C GLY A 23 -16.48 0.46 -31.10
N ILE A 24 -15.15 0.37 -31.19
CA ILE A 24 -14.29 1.49 -31.59
C ILE A 24 -14.31 1.74 -33.10
N GLU A 25 -14.29 0.69 -33.93
CA GLU A 25 -14.32 0.88 -35.39
C GLU A 25 -15.61 1.57 -35.85
N PRO A 26 -16.82 1.13 -35.43
CA PRO A 26 -18.05 1.79 -35.84
C PRO A 26 -18.22 3.17 -35.18
N LEU A 27 -17.64 3.40 -33.99
CA LEU A 27 -17.56 4.73 -33.38
C LEU A 27 -16.75 5.70 -34.25
N LEU A 28 -15.58 5.28 -34.75
CA LEU A 28 -14.74 6.10 -35.61
C LEU A 28 -15.44 6.41 -36.93
N ASP A 29 -16.10 5.45 -37.56
CA ASP A 29 -16.88 5.68 -38.78
C ASP A 29 -18.02 6.69 -38.55
N SER A 30 -18.76 6.53 -37.44
CA SER A 30 -19.80 7.48 -37.03
C SER A 30 -19.24 8.89 -36.77
N PHE A 31 -18.09 8.99 -36.12
CA PHE A 31 -17.39 10.25 -35.84
C PHE A 31 -16.97 10.97 -37.13
N PHE A 32 -16.34 10.26 -38.08
CA PHE A 32 -16.02 10.84 -39.40
C PHE A 32 -17.28 11.17 -40.21
N GLY A 33 -18.34 10.38 -40.07
CA GLY A 33 -19.65 10.68 -40.61
C GLY A 33 -20.24 11.99 -40.05
N PHE A 34 -20.06 12.25 -38.75
CA PHE A 34 -20.42 13.53 -38.12
C PHE A 34 -19.57 14.67 -38.68
N LEU A 35 -18.25 14.52 -38.75
CA LEU A 35 -17.36 15.54 -39.30
C LEU A 35 -17.75 15.91 -40.74
N ARG A 36 -18.08 14.92 -41.58
CA ARG A 36 -18.57 15.15 -42.95
C ARG A 36 -19.88 15.96 -43.03
N ARG A 37 -20.79 15.80 -42.06
CA ARG A 37 -22.15 16.39 -42.12
C ARG A 37 -22.31 17.68 -41.33
N LYS A 38 -21.52 17.88 -40.28
CA LYS A 38 -21.73 18.94 -39.27
C LYS A 38 -20.52 19.84 -39.10
N THR A 39 -19.43 19.57 -39.79
CA THR A 39 -18.22 20.40 -39.74
C THR A 39 -17.71 20.66 -41.16
N ASP A 40 -16.86 21.66 -41.29
CA ASP A 40 -16.08 21.91 -42.49
C ASP A 40 -14.78 21.11 -42.51
N PHE A 41 -14.57 20.13 -41.63
CA PHE A 41 -13.30 19.40 -41.55
C PHE A 41 -12.86 18.77 -42.89
N LEU A 42 -13.81 18.22 -43.67
CA LEU A 42 -13.51 17.61 -44.97
C LEU A 42 -13.66 18.58 -46.16
N ASN A 43 -14.32 19.72 -45.97
CA ASN A 43 -14.62 20.69 -47.04
C ASN A 43 -13.75 21.96 -46.96
N GLY A 44 -13.29 22.30 -45.76
CA GLY A 44 -12.51 23.48 -45.40
C GLY A 44 -11.04 23.18 -45.08
N ALA A 45 -10.65 21.92 -44.90
CA ALA A 45 -9.24 21.54 -44.93
C ALA A 45 -8.72 21.71 -46.36
N ALA A 46 -7.68 22.55 -46.54
CA ALA A 46 -7.00 22.71 -47.81
C ALA A 46 -6.40 21.36 -48.23
N THR A 47 -7.07 20.64 -49.13
CA THR A 47 -6.73 19.29 -49.63
C THR A 47 -7.00 18.13 -48.65
N GLU A 48 -7.41 16.99 -49.21
CA GLU A 48 -7.58 15.70 -48.52
C GLU A 48 -6.35 15.34 -47.65
N SER A 49 -5.15 15.67 -48.13
CA SER A 49 -3.89 15.41 -47.44
C SER A 49 -3.83 16.08 -46.07
N MET A 50 -4.35 17.30 -45.91
CA MET A 50 -4.30 18.02 -44.63
C MET A 50 -5.25 17.43 -43.59
N ALA A 51 -6.42 16.95 -44.03
CA ALA A 51 -7.35 16.24 -43.15
C ALA A 51 -6.72 14.92 -42.64
N GLN A 52 -6.11 14.15 -43.54
CA GLN A 52 -5.40 12.92 -43.20
C GLN A 52 -4.21 13.17 -42.27
N GLU A 53 -3.42 14.22 -42.54
CA GLU A 53 -2.28 14.60 -41.69
C GLU A 53 -2.76 14.97 -40.28
N THR A 54 -3.87 15.71 -40.17
CA THR A 54 -4.42 16.12 -38.87
C THR A 54 -4.80 14.91 -38.01
N VAL A 55 -5.52 13.94 -38.59
CA VAL A 55 -5.88 12.69 -37.90
C VAL A 55 -4.63 11.90 -37.51
N THR A 56 -3.69 11.75 -38.44
CA THR A 56 -2.44 11.01 -38.23
C THR A 56 -1.59 11.63 -37.11
N LYS A 57 -1.51 12.96 -37.08
CA LYS A 57 -0.79 13.71 -36.04
C LYS A 57 -1.43 13.51 -34.66
N ALA A 58 -2.76 13.54 -34.57
CA ALA A 58 -3.47 13.28 -33.32
C ALA A 58 -3.26 11.83 -32.84
N LEU A 59 -3.33 10.85 -33.75
CA LEU A 59 -3.05 9.45 -33.43
C LEU A 59 -1.62 9.27 -32.92
N LYS A 60 -0.63 9.81 -33.66
CA LYS A 60 0.79 9.70 -33.29
C LYS A 60 1.07 10.30 -31.92
N LYS A 61 0.52 11.49 -31.63
CA LYS A 61 0.64 12.14 -30.32
C LYS A 61 0.18 11.23 -29.17
N ASN A 62 -0.96 10.55 -29.33
CA ASN A 62 -1.50 9.67 -28.30
C ASN A 62 -0.73 8.35 -28.19
N LEU A 63 -0.25 7.80 -29.31
CA LEU A 63 0.63 6.63 -29.29
C LEU A 63 1.94 6.90 -28.56
N ASP A 64 2.54 8.08 -28.78
CA ASP A 64 3.78 8.46 -28.11
C ASP A 64 3.57 8.66 -26.60
N ARG A 65 2.47 9.30 -26.20
CA ARG A 65 2.06 9.41 -24.78
C ARG A 65 1.85 8.04 -24.13
N PHE A 66 1.12 7.15 -24.80
CA PHE A 66 0.90 5.79 -24.30
C PHE A 66 2.22 5.03 -24.07
N LYS A 67 3.18 5.16 -25.00
CA LYS A 67 4.52 4.57 -24.84
C LYS A 67 5.26 5.17 -23.65
N GLU A 68 5.19 6.47 -23.46
CA GLU A 68 5.81 7.16 -22.33
C GLU A 68 5.20 6.70 -21.00
N ASP A 69 3.88 6.69 -20.88
CA ASP A 69 3.17 6.24 -19.68
C ASP A 69 3.46 4.78 -19.35
N THR A 70 3.53 3.92 -20.37
CA THR A 70 3.88 2.50 -20.20
C THR A 70 5.31 2.35 -19.67
N LYS A 71 6.27 3.11 -20.21
CA LYS A 71 7.65 3.12 -19.71
C LYS A 71 7.74 3.65 -18.28
N GLU A 72 7.02 4.73 -17.97
CA GLU A 72 7.01 5.33 -16.63
C GLU A 72 6.41 4.36 -15.60
N LYS A 73 5.29 3.71 -15.91
CA LYS A 73 4.67 2.69 -15.06
C LYS A 73 5.64 1.52 -14.81
N ALA A 74 6.26 0.99 -15.86
CA ALA A 74 7.24 -0.09 -15.72
C ALA A 74 8.47 0.33 -14.90
N ALA A 75 8.96 1.56 -15.05
CA ALA A 75 10.08 2.08 -14.26
C ALA A 75 9.72 2.26 -12.78
N LYS A 76 8.53 2.79 -12.49
CA LYS A 76 7.99 2.92 -11.12
C LYS A 76 7.83 1.56 -10.45
N GLU A 77 7.27 0.58 -11.17
CA GLU A 77 7.09 -0.77 -10.66
C GLU A 77 8.44 -1.45 -10.37
N LYS A 78 9.44 -1.30 -11.24
CA LYS A 78 10.80 -1.81 -10.99
C LYS A 78 11.45 -1.17 -9.76
N LYS A 79 11.33 0.16 -9.60
CA LYS A 79 11.85 0.87 -8.43
C LYS A 79 11.16 0.40 -7.14
N HIS A 80 9.84 0.28 -7.14
CA HIS A 80 9.08 -0.19 -6.00
C HIS A 80 9.49 -1.61 -5.60
N LYS A 81 9.61 -2.53 -6.56
CA LYS A 81 10.08 -3.91 -6.31
C LYS A 81 11.49 -3.93 -5.72
N ALA A 82 12.42 -3.15 -6.26
CA ALA A 82 13.80 -3.08 -5.75
C ALA A 82 13.87 -2.48 -4.33
N GLU A 83 13.06 -1.47 -4.03
CA GLU A 83 13.00 -0.87 -2.69
C GLU A 83 12.38 -1.82 -1.66
N GLU A 84 11.32 -2.54 -2.04
CA GLU A 84 10.69 -3.55 -1.19
C GLU A 84 11.65 -4.70 -0.87
N GLU A 85 12.41 -5.18 -1.86
CA GLU A 85 13.42 -6.21 -1.68
C GLU A 85 14.55 -5.74 -0.75
N LYS A 86 15.07 -4.52 -0.97
CA LYS A 86 16.08 -3.92 -0.10
C LYS A 86 15.58 -3.74 1.33
N ARG A 87 14.30 -3.39 1.53
CA ARG A 87 13.68 -3.28 2.86
C ARG A 87 13.60 -4.64 3.54
N LYS A 88 13.20 -5.69 2.81
CA LYS A 88 13.16 -7.06 3.34
C LYS A 88 14.55 -7.55 3.75
N GLN A 89 15.58 -7.30 2.94
CA GLN A 89 16.96 -7.65 3.26
C GLN A 89 17.44 -6.95 4.53
N ARG A 90 17.20 -5.64 4.67
CA ARG A 90 17.57 -4.88 5.89
C ARG A 90 16.90 -5.42 7.14
N LEU A 91 15.60 -5.72 7.08
CA LEU A 91 14.86 -6.29 8.20
C LEU A 91 15.40 -7.68 8.59
N ALA A 92 15.77 -8.51 7.61
CA ALA A 92 16.36 -9.81 7.86
C ALA A 92 17.76 -9.68 8.51
N ASP A 93 18.60 -8.78 8.00
CA ASP A 93 19.93 -8.51 8.55
C ASP A 93 19.88 -7.96 9.98
N ASP A 94 18.97 -7.02 10.24
CA ASP A 94 18.78 -6.43 11.57
C ASP A 94 18.28 -7.47 12.58
N LYS A 95 17.35 -8.35 12.16
CA LYS A 95 16.87 -9.47 12.98
C LYS A 95 18.00 -10.47 13.28
N ALA A 96 18.82 -10.80 12.29
CA ALA A 96 19.96 -11.70 12.48
C ALA A 96 21.03 -11.12 13.40
N LYS A 97 21.28 -9.80 13.34
CA LYS A 97 22.19 -9.11 14.26
C LYS A 97 21.64 -9.04 15.69
N GLN A 98 20.34 -8.84 15.86
CA GLN A 98 19.70 -8.87 17.18
C GLN A 98 19.80 -10.27 17.81
N GLN A 99 19.49 -11.33 17.06
CA GLN A 99 19.61 -12.71 17.54
C GLN A 99 21.04 -13.04 17.97
N LYS A 100 22.05 -12.68 17.18
CA LYS A 100 23.45 -12.89 17.57
C LYS A 100 23.85 -12.11 18.83
N LYS A 101 23.34 -10.89 18.99
CA LYS A 101 23.62 -10.06 20.18
C LYS A 101 22.94 -10.61 21.44
N ASP A 102 21.73 -11.13 21.30
CA ASP A 102 20.99 -11.75 22.40
C ASP A 102 21.62 -13.09 22.80
N GLU A 103 22.06 -13.90 21.83
CA GLU A 103 22.82 -15.14 22.08
C GLU A 103 24.14 -14.87 22.82
N SER A 104 24.96 -13.91 22.35
CA SER A 104 26.21 -13.55 23.03
C SER A 104 26.00 -12.97 24.43
N ARG A 105 24.87 -12.26 24.66
CA ARG A 105 24.54 -11.67 25.96
C ARG A 105 24.12 -12.72 26.98
N ILE A 106 23.46 -13.79 26.53
CA ILE A 106 23.07 -14.90 27.42
C ILE A 106 24.30 -15.71 27.81
N GLU A 107 25.25 -15.94 26.90
CA GLU A 107 26.47 -16.71 27.16
C GLU A 107 27.39 -16.05 28.21
N GLU A 108 27.54 -14.71 28.19
CA GLU A 108 28.38 -13.98 29.17
C GLU A 108 27.79 -13.88 30.60
N LEU A 109 26.48 -14.11 30.79
CA LEU A 109 25.84 -14.02 32.11
C LEU A 109 25.72 -15.39 32.83
N THR A 110 25.95 -16.51 32.14
CA THR A 110 25.66 -17.85 32.69
C THR A 110 26.77 -18.51 33.51
N GLU A 111 28.04 -18.09 33.41
CA GLU A 111 29.14 -18.82 34.09
C GLU A 111 29.64 -18.14 35.38
N GLU A 112 29.68 -16.79 35.48
CA GLU A 112 30.24 -16.11 36.67
C GLU A 112 29.22 -15.76 37.77
N GLU A 113 27.96 -15.39 37.46
CA GLU A 113 26.99 -15.01 38.50
C GLU A 113 26.27 -16.19 39.17
N ALA A 114 26.22 -17.36 38.51
CA ALA A 114 25.60 -18.57 39.08
C ALA A 114 26.41 -19.18 40.24
N ALA A 115 27.70 -18.86 40.36
CA ALA A 115 28.56 -19.36 41.43
C ALA A 115 28.34 -18.61 42.77
N ASN A 116 27.96 -17.33 42.75
CA ASN A 116 27.84 -16.50 43.96
C ASN A 116 26.50 -16.65 44.71
N LEU A 117 25.46 -17.21 44.10
CA LEU A 117 24.14 -17.36 44.75
C LEU A 117 23.98 -18.63 45.60
N ARG A 118 24.94 -19.56 45.59
CA ARG A 118 24.88 -20.79 46.41
C ARG A 118 25.62 -20.71 47.75
N LEU A 119 26.46 -19.70 47.97
CA LEU A 119 27.26 -19.60 49.19
C LEU A 119 26.54 -18.91 50.36
N THR A 120 25.49 -18.13 50.09
CA THR A 120 24.86 -17.27 51.11
C THR A 120 23.65 -17.89 51.81
N THR A 121 23.06 -19.00 51.31
CA THR A 121 21.78 -19.53 51.81
C THR A 121 21.86 -20.75 52.75
N VAL A 122 23.06 -21.26 53.07
CA VAL A 122 23.19 -22.47 53.93
C VAL A 122 23.41 -22.15 55.41
N ASN A 123 23.54 -20.89 55.81
CA ASN A 123 23.85 -20.54 57.21
C ASN A 123 22.84 -19.60 57.87
N LEU A 124 21.53 -19.91 57.79
CA LEU A 124 20.57 -19.38 58.75
C LEU A 124 19.40 -20.35 59.00
N ALA A 125 19.56 -21.09 60.11
CA ALA A 125 18.54 -21.43 61.11
C ALA A 125 17.52 -22.57 60.89
N ALA A 126 17.51 -23.46 61.89
CA ALA A 126 16.30 -24.04 62.50
C ALA A 126 16.57 -24.31 64.01
N PRO A 127 15.57 -24.51 64.88
CA PRO A 127 14.69 -23.50 65.51
C PRO A 127 14.66 -23.68 67.08
N PRO A 128 13.78 -23.04 67.91
CA PRO A 128 12.35 -23.41 68.02
C PRO A 128 11.33 -22.30 68.47
N THR A 129 10.07 -22.42 67.98
CA THR A 129 8.69 -22.18 68.55
C THR A 129 8.37 -21.06 69.59
N PRO A 130 7.07 -20.77 69.90
CA PRO A 130 5.86 -20.51 69.08
C PRO A 130 5.05 -19.27 69.59
N ALA A 131 4.09 -18.70 68.83
CA ALA A 131 2.84 -18.10 69.36
C ALA A 131 2.02 -17.34 68.29
N ALA A 132 0.75 -17.72 68.22
CA ALA A 132 -0.47 -16.90 68.23
C ALA A 132 -0.69 -15.70 67.27
N GLY A 133 -1.90 -15.68 66.68
CA GLY A 133 -2.60 -14.51 66.16
C GLY A 133 -2.17 -14.14 64.74
N GLY A 134 -3.03 -13.95 63.74
CA GLY A 134 -4.41 -13.50 63.77
C GLY A 134 -4.58 -12.50 62.63
N ALA A 135 -5.64 -12.70 61.84
CA ALA A 135 -6.36 -11.72 61.01
C ALA A 135 -5.68 -11.02 59.81
N GLU A 136 -6.38 -11.15 58.67
CA GLU A 136 -6.81 -10.10 57.71
C GLU A 136 -5.72 -9.21 57.08
N GLY A 137 -5.59 -9.06 55.76
CA GLY A 137 -6.61 -8.92 54.71
C GLY A 137 -6.31 -7.63 53.95
N SER A 138 -6.20 -7.65 52.62
CA SER A 138 -6.28 -6.48 51.72
C SER A 138 -6.23 -6.99 50.27
N SER A 139 -7.38 -7.31 49.69
CA SER A 139 -8.20 -6.42 48.84
C SER A 139 -7.60 -6.21 47.44
N GLY A 140 -7.92 -7.15 46.53
CA GLY A 140 -7.88 -6.92 45.09
C GLY A 140 -9.15 -6.18 44.68
N GLU A 141 -8.96 -5.01 44.06
CA GLU A 141 -10.02 -4.19 43.48
C GLU A 141 -10.22 -4.63 42.03
N GLY A 142 -11.38 -5.19 41.74
CA GLY A 142 -11.91 -5.29 40.38
C GLY A 142 -12.96 -4.21 40.20
N VAL A 143 -12.94 -3.50 39.08
CA VAL A 143 -14.13 -2.87 38.51
C VAL A 143 -14.14 -3.11 37.02
N LYS A 144 -15.27 -3.68 36.59
CA LYS A 144 -15.68 -4.00 35.23
C LYS A 144 -17.08 -3.44 35.12
N GLU A 145 -17.30 -2.46 34.25
CA GLU A 145 -18.59 -2.05 33.68
C GLU A 145 -18.25 -1.64 32.23
N GLY A 146 -18.87 -2.15 31.16
CA GLY A 146 -20.32 -2.21 30.91
C GLY A 146 -20.77 -0.79 30.54
N GLU A 147 -21.43 -0.46 29.43
CA GLU A 147 -22.41 -1.18 28.62
C GLU A 147 -22.77 -0.25 27.42
N GLU A 148 -23.13 -0.86 26.28
CA GLU A 148 -24.13 -0.51 25.22
C GLU A 148 -24.31 0.96 24.78
N GLY A 149 -24.46 1.33 23.49
CA GLY A 149 -25.17 0.70 22.38
C GLY A 149 -26.43 1.52 22.09
N GLU A 150 -26.54 2.19 20.93
CA GLU A 150 -27.85 2.48 20.30
C GLU A 150 -27.72 2.87 18.82
N GLU A 151 -28.60 2.27 18.03
CA GLU A 151 -28.88 2.47 16.60
C GLU A 151 -29.76 3.72 16.40
N GLY A 152 -29.94 4.17 15.16
CA GLY A 152 -31.02 5.12 14.85
C GLY A 152 -30.93 5.78 13.49
N GLU A 153 -31.78 5.32 12.57
CA GLU A 153 -32.06 5.84 11.24
C GLU A 153 -32.65 7.26 11.24
N GLU A 154 -32.28 8.07 10.24
CA GLU A 154 -33.19 8.89 9.41
C GLU A 154 -32.50 9.32 8.10
#